data_AF-A0A381FAH6-F1
#
_entry.id   AF-A0A381FAH6-F1
#
_cell.length_a   1.000
_cell.length_b   1.000
_cell.length_c   1.000
_cell.angle_alpha   90.00
_cell.angle_beta   90.00
_cell.angle_gamma   90.00
#
_symmetry.space_group_name_H-M   'P 1'
#
loop_
_entity.id
_entity.type
_entity.pdbx_description
1 polymer ?
#
loop_
_entity_poly.entity_id
_entity_poly.type
_entity_poly.pdbx_seq_one_letter_code
_entity_poly.pdbx_strand_id
1 'polypeptide(L)'
;MMVHFIVPGDTLQKIADEINLENPVYLKEFHNQHCLKEDMIVDHLVPGKKLLLPDFAKIKAYNDKNDAPFKSPELNPKIVFDPIGFDEKFKIKIKESSNTEGKTVENSFSYIASLQWIKNEFDDHLFQFTKDQFSNQNNTKMESLAIESMKSLYPIEVFVNAKGEILRTALKKETLNNFKQIKEKLIDLFPDKYAKIYLEEFEYVVLNPDVFDQKMKEDWFLKTYFSTFRNPFENGKSFFEMYLDKTLLKVQQTAKLTDSKEEILLHQTLKSKEENQDDFTGNVTVFKNNGMIESLNAVYSYKEFSVSYSTEFLIENI
;
A
#
# COMPACT_ATOMS: atom_id res chain seq x y z
N MET A 1 -10.78 -25.67 34.56
CA MET A 1 -10.40 -26.63 33.49
C MET A 1 -11.62 -26.84 32.59
N MET A 2 -11.51 -26.47 31.33
CA MET A 2 -12.57 -26.70 30.32
C MET A 2 -12.15 -27.84 29.39
N VAL A 3 -13.12 -28.53 28.81
CA VAL A 3 -12.90 -29.60 27.84
C VAL A 3 -13.53 -29.18 26.52
N HIS A 4 -12.73 -29.24 25.46
CA HIS A 4 -13.18 -29.08 24.08
C HIS A 4 -13.19 -30.44 23.38
N PHE A 5 -14.21 -30.72 22.57
CA PHE A 5 -14.22 -31.93 21.75
C PHE A 5 -13.78 -31.54 20.34
N ILE A 6 -12.68 -32.13 19.88
CA ILE A 6 -12.07 -31.78 18.60
C ILE A 6 -13.03 -32.16 17.47
N VAL A 7 -13.35 -31.22 16.60
CA VAL A 7 -14.17 -31.44 15.39
C VAL A 7 -13.32 -31.41 14.11
N PRO A 8 -13.80 -32.00 12.99
CA PRO A 8 -13.08 -31.90 11.72
C PRO A 8 -12.85 -30.43 11.32
N GLY A 9 -11.59 -30.10 11.02
CA GLY A 9 -11.19 -28.73 10.63
C GLY A 9 -10.69 -27.85 11.78
N ASP A 10 -10.73 -28.36 13.02
CA ASP A 10 -10.05 -27.75 14.16
C ASP A 10 -8.54 -27.73 13.97
N THR A 11 -7.94 -26.63 14.38
CA THR A 11 -6.48 -26.49 14.50
C THR A 11 -6.16 -25.93 15.88
N LEU A 12 -4.94 -26.19 16.37
CA LEU A 12 -4.48 -25.56 17.61
C LEU A 12 -4.60 -24.04 17.55
N GLN A 13 -4.31 -23.44 16.39
CA GLN A 13 -4.44 -21.98 16.20
C GLN A 13 -5.88 -21.51 16.39
N LYS A 14 -6.86 -22.11 15.69
CA LYS A 14 -8.26 -21.70 15.80
C LYS A 14 -8.79 -21.77 17.23
N ILE A 15 -8.51 -22.88 17.92
CA ILE A 15 -8.94 -23.07 19.30
C ILE A 15 -8.22 -22.08 20.24
N ALA A 16 -6.94 -21.80 19.99
CA ALA A 16 -6.19 -20.81 20.77
C ALA A 16 -6.80 -19.41 20.62
N ASP A 17 -7.16 -19.03 19.39
CA ASP A 17 -7.82 -17.76 19.07
C ASP A 17 -9.17 -17.65 19.80
N GLU A 18 -9.98 -18.71 19.82
CA GLU A 18 -11.29 -18.75 20.50
C GLU A 18 -11.19 -18.52 22.02
N ILE A 19 -10.09 -18.95 22.64
CA ILE A 19 -9.86 -18.77 24.08
C ILE A 19 -8.93 -17.59 24.40
N ASN A 20 -8.53 -16.80 23.39
CA ASN A 20 -7.56 -15.70 23.52
C ASN A 20 -6.18 -16.13 24.07
N LEU A 21 -5.71 -17.32 23.69
CA LEU A 21 -4.34 -17.77 23.94
C LEU A 21 -3.47 -17.42 22.72
N GLU A 22 -2.44 -16.60 22.93
CA GLU A 22 -1.65 -16.06 21.82
C GLU A 22 -0.73 -17.08 21.15
N ASN A 23 -0.17 -18.02 21.93
CA ASN A 23 0.75 -19.03 21.42
C ASN A 23 0.07 -20.43 21.44
N PRO A 24 -0.33 -20.97 20.27
CA PRO A 24 -1.04 -22.25 20.19
C PRO A 24 -0.23 -23.45 20.69
N VAL A 25 1.11 -23.33 20.77
CA VAL A 25 1.97 -24.39 21.33
C VAL A 25 1.56 -24.70 22.77
N TYR A 26 1.12 -23.69 23.52
CA TYR A 26 0.69 -23.85 24.90
C TYR A 26 -0.60 -24.65 25.07
N LEU A 27 -1.47 -24.74 24.06
CA LEU A 27 -2.60 -25.67 24.11
C LEU A 27 -2.11 -27.12 24.11
N LYS A 28 -1.16 -27.43 23.22
CA LYS A 28 -0.57 -28.77 23.12
C LYS A 28 0.18 -29.13 24.41
N GLU A 29 0.99 -28.22 24.93
CA GLU A 29 1.73 -28.43 26.18
C GLU A 29 0.80 -28.63 27.36
N PHE A 30 -0.19 -27.75 27.53
CA PHE A 30 -1.15 -27.85 28.63
C PHE A 30 -1.92 -29.16 28.56
N HIS A 31 -2.44 -29.54 27.39
CA HIS A 31 -3.15 -30.79 27.23
C HIS A 31 -2.27 -32.01 27.56
N ASN A 32 -1.08 -32.09 26.95
CA ASN A 32 -0.16 -33.22 27.12
C ASN A 32 0.35 -33.38 28.56
N GLN A 33 0.37 -32.30 29.36
CA GLN A 33 0.71 -32.34 30.78
C GLN A 33 -0.42 -32.86 31.68
N HIS A 34 -1.67 -32.82 31.21
CA HIS A 34 -2.85 -33.14 32.03
C HIS A 34 -3.68 -34.31 31.48
N CYS A 35 -3.30 -34.90 30.34
CA CYS A 35 -3.98 -36.04 29.73
C CYS A 35 -3.27 -37.37 30.03
N LEU A 36 -3.93 -38.47 29.67
CA LEU A 36 -3.31 -39.79 29.67
C LEU A 36 -2.39 -39.94 28.43
N LYS A 37 -1.47 -40.90 28.46
CA LYS A 37 -0.49 -41.10 27.36
C LYS A 37 -1.17 -41.36 26.01
N GLU A 38 -2.31 -42.03 26.02
CA GLU A 38 -3.09 -42.41 24.84
C GLU A 38 -3.82 -41.21 24.20
N ASP A 39 -4.00 -40.14 24.99
CA ASP A 39 -4.66 -38.91 24.58
C ASP A 39 -3.67 -37.83 24.11
N MET A 40 -2.36 -38.03 24.28
CA MET A 40 -1.36 -37.03 23.92
C MET A 40 -1.42 -36.65 22.44
N ILE A 41 -1.27 -35.36 22.17
CA ILE A 41 -1.10 -34.82 20.84
C ILE A 41 0.37 -34.96 20.47
N VAL A 42 0.67 -35.85 19.52
CA VAL A 42 2.03 -36.03 18.97
C VAL A 42 2.21 -35.14 17.76
N ASP A 43 1.37 -35.31 16.74
CA ASP A 43 1.48 -34.58 15.47
C ASP A 43 0.33 -33.58 15.28
N HIS A 44 -0.89 -34.09 15.13
CA HIS A 44 -2.08 -33.30 14.81
C HIS A 44 -3.26 -33.61 15.74
N LEU A 45 -4.24 -32.69 15.76
CA LEU A 45 -5.49 -32.90 16.47
C LEU A 45 -6.30 -34.00 15.78
N VAL A 46 -6.87 -34.92 16.56
CA VAL A 46 -7.68 -36.04 16.07
C VAL A 46 -9.15 -35.77 16.38
N PRO A 47 -10.03 -35.65 15.37
CA PRO A 47 -11.46 -35.44 15.59
C PRO A 47 -12.07 -36.50 16.51
N GLY A 48 -12.98 -36.08 17.38
CA GLY A 48 -13.65 -36.91 18.38
C GLY A 48 -12.86 -37.10 19.69
N LYS A 49 -11.58 -36.72 19.75
CA LYS A 49 -10.82 -36.71 21.01
C LYS A 49 -11.10 -35.45 21.82
N LYS A 50 -10.91 -35.56 23.13
CA LYS A 50 -10.98 -34.43 24.08
C LYS A 50 -9.68 -33.63 24.04
N LEU A 51 -9.79 -32.31 24.07
CA LEU A 51 -8.70 -31.37 24.30
C LEU A 51 -8.94 -30.69 25.64
N LEU A 52 -7.92 -30.67 26.49
CA LEU A 52 -7.99 -30.02 27.80
C LEU A 52 -7.51 -28.59 27.63
N LEU A 53 -8.34 -27.64 28.06
CA LEU A 53 -8.06 -26.22 27.90
C LEU A 53 -7.62 -25.59 29.24
N PRO A 54 -6.61 -24.72 29.21
CA PRO A 54 -6.20 -23.94 30.37
C PRO A 54 -7.35 -23.04 30.85
N ASP A 55 -7.35 -22.71 32.15
CA ASP A 55 -8.26 -21.68 32.66
C ASP A 55 -7.72 -20.27 32.36
N PHE A 56 -8.54 -19.26 32.65
CA PHE A 56 -8.20 -17.86 32.39
C PHE A 56 -6.90 -17.41 33.05
N ALA A 57 -6.63 -17.85 34.29
CA ALA A 57 -5.41 -17.49 35.00
C ALA A 57 -4.17 -18.06 34.31
N LYS A 58 -4.25 -19.32 33.84
CA LYS A 58 -3.18 -19.98 33.11
C LYS A 58 -2.99 -19.40 31.71
N ILE A 59 -4.06 -19.05 31.00
CA ILE A 59 -4.00 -18.35 29.69
C ILE A 59 -3.25 -17.02 29.86
N LYS A 60 -3.61 -16.23 30.87
CA LYS A 60 -2.92 -14.97 31.16
C LYS A 60 -1.43 -15.21 31.40
N ALA A 61 -1.08 -16.17 32.25
CA ALA A 61 0.32 -16.50 32.53
C ALA A 61 1.10 -16.99 31.29
N TYR A 62 0.43 -17.63 30.33
CA TYR A 62 1.05 -18.01 29.06
C TYR A 62 1.27 -16.79 28.15
N ASN A 63 0.27 -15.92 27.99
CA ASN A 63 0.39 -14.71 27.16
C ASN A 63 1.42 -13.73 27.74
N ASP A 64 1.55 -13.65 29.07
CA ASP A 64 2.54 -12.81 29.77
C ASP A 64 4.00 -13.21 29.44
N LYS A 65 4.25 -14.41 28.90
CA LYS A 65 5.58 -14.81 28.42
C LYS A 65 6.00 -14.10 27.13
N ASN A 66 5.03 -13.54 26.39
CA ASN A 66 5.27 -12.71 25.22
C ASN A 66 6.09 -13.38 24.10
N ASP A 67 5.93 -14.69 23.91
CA ASP A 67 6.71 -15.52 22.98
C ASP A 67 5.88 -16.11 21.83
N ALA A 68 4.68 -15.58 21.62
CA ALA A 68 3.85 -15.97 20.50
C ALA A 68 4.60 -15.72 19.18
N PRO A 69 4.54 -16.65 18.20
CA PRO A 69 5.32 -16.54 16.96
C PRO A 69 5.16 -15.20 16.25
N PHE A 70 3.95 -14.62 16.24
CA PHE A 70 3.65 -13.32 15.61
C PHE A 70 4.32 -12.13 16.30
N LYS A 71 4.91 -12.30 17.49
CA LYS A 71 5.65 -11.26 18.23
C LYS A 71 7.14 -11.23 17.89
N SER A 72 7.62 -12.10 16.99
CA SER A 72 9.03 -12.10 16.60
C SER A 72 9.44 -10.76 15.95
N PRO A 73 10.70 -10.33 16.10
CA PRO A 73 11.18 -9.09 15.48
C PRO A 73 11.03 -9.07 13.96
N GLU A 74 11.12 -10.23 13.30
CA GLU A 74 10.98 -10.37 11.85
C GLU A 74 9.55 -10.10 11.38
N LEU A 75 8.55 -10.43 12.21
CA LEU A 75 7.14 -10.15 11.95
C LEU A 75 6.71 -8.77 12.47
N ASN A 76 7.57 -8.10 13.23
CA ASN A 76 7.36 -6.74 13.72
C ASN A 76 8.49 -5.80 13.25
N PRO A 77 8.75 -5.71 11.93
CA PRO A 77 9.87 -4.94 11.43
C PRO A 77 9.66 -3.45 11.70
N LYS A 78 10.75 -2.77 12.08
CA LYS A 78 10.79 -1.30 12.06
C LYS A 78 11.16 -0.85 10.65
N ILE A 79 10.21 -0.28 9.93
CA ILE A 79 10.45 0.33 8.62
C ILE A 79 10.93 1.76 8.85
N VAL A 80 12.21 2.01 8.65
CA VAL A 80 12.78 3.37 8.71
C VAL A 80 12.41 4.15 7.44
N PHE A 81 12.50 5.46 7.46
CA PHE A 81 12.44 6.28 6.25
C PHE A 81 13.70 7.13 6.19
N ASP A 82 14.66 6.71 5.38
CA ASP A 82 15.95 7.39 5.23
C ASP A 82 16.26 7.60 3.74
N PRO A 83 15.69 8.65 3.12
CA PRO A 83 15.82 8.86 1.68
C PRO A 83 17.12 9.58 1.28
N ILE A 84 18.08 9.75 2.19
CA ILE A 84 19.27 10.56 1.90
C ILE A 84 20.06 9.96 0.74
N GLY A 85 20.28 10.76 -0.30
CA GLY A 85 20.97 10.34 -1.52
C GLY A 85 20.14 9.48 -2.48
N PHE A 86 18.83 9.34 -2.23
CA PHE A 86 17.95 8.55 -3.09
C PHE A 86 17.80 9.19 -4.48
N ASP A 87 18.08 8.45 -5.55
CA ASP A 87 17.94 8.89 -6.94
C ASP A 87 17.65 7.67 -7.81
N GLU A 88 16.37 7.34 -7.95
CA GLU A 88 15.94 6.10 -8.61
C GLU A 88 14.84 6.37 -9.64
N LYS A 89 14.70 5.40 -10.54
CA LYS A 89 13.64 5.37 -11.54
C LYS A 89 12.74 4.17 -11.34
N PHE A 90 11.47 4.36 -11.65
CA PHE A 90 10.46 3.34 -11.47
C PHE A 90 9.66 3.17 -12.74
N LYS A 91 9.48 1.93 -13.15
CA LYS A 91 8.50 1.56 -14.15
C LYS A 91 7.14 1.42 -13.48
N ILE A 92 6.21 2.24 -13.93
CA ILE A 92 4.83 2.26 -13.45
C ILE A 92 3.93 1.62 -14.48
N LYS A 93 3.06 0.70 -14.06
CA LYS A 93 1.98 0.15 -14.91
C LYS A 93 0.67 0.25 -14.15
N ILE A 94 -0.34 0.75 -14.84
CA ILE A 94 -1.70 0.88 -14.32
C ILE A 94 -2.62 0.18 -15.31
N LYS A 95 -3.43 -0.76 -14.82
CA LYS A 95 -4.48 -1.39 -15.60
C LYS A 95 -5.81 -1.15 -14.92
N GLU A 96 -6.73 -0.58 -15.65
CA GLU A 96 -8.10 -0.34 -15.21
C GLU A 96 -9.00 -1.28 -15.97
N SER A 97 -9.92 -1.94 -15.29
CA SER A 97 -10.93 -2.78 -15.90
C SER A 97 -12.31 -2.49 -15.33
N SER A 98 -13.32 -2.56 -16.19
CA SER A 98 -14.72 -2.48 -15.81
C SER A 98 -15.46 -3.68 -16.37
N ASN A 99 -16.24 -4.37 -15.54
CA ASN A 99 -17.09 -5.47 -15.95
C ASN A 99 -18.57 -5.10 -15.78
N THR A 100 -19.29 -5.15 -16.89
CA THR A 100 -20.75 -4.96 -16.95
C THR A 100 -21.36 -6.16 -17.65
N GLU A 101 -22.21 -6.91 -16.96
CA GLU A 101 -22.96 -8.05 -17.53
C GLU A 101 -22.06 -9.07 -18.27
N GLY A 102 -20.85 -9.32 -17.76
CA GLY A 102 -19.90 -10.27 -18.35
C GLY A 102 -19.06 -9.74 -19.50
N LYS A 103 -19.22 -8.46 -19.88
CA LYS A 103 -18.30 -7.76 -20.79
C LYS A 103 -17.25 -7.00 -19.99
N THR A 104 -15.99 -7.37 -20.16
CA THR A 104 -14.86 -6.64 -19.58
C THR A 104 -14.30 -5.66 -20.60
N VAL A 105 -14.18 -4.39 -20.21
CA VAL A 105 -13.38 -3.38 -20.91
C VAL A 105 -12.14 -3.16 -20.08
N GLU A 106 -10.97 -3.20 -20.72
CA GLU A 106 -9.68 -2.97 -20.07
C GLU A 106 -8.98 -1.80 -20.74
N ASN A 107 -8.32 -0.99 -19.93
CA ASN A 107 -7.39 0.03 -20.37
C ASN A 107 -6.09 -0.14 -19.61
N SER A 108 -4.97 0.13 -20.26
CA SER A 108 -3.67 0.11 -19.58
C SER A 108 -2.80 1.25 -20.05
N PHE A 109 -2.05 1.79 -19.10
CA PHE A 109 -1.02 2.78 -19.36
C PHE A 109 0.18 2.56 -18.46
N SER A 110 1.33 3.02 -18.93
CA SER A 110 2.60 2.92 -18.22
C SER A 110 3.45 4.15 -18.45
N TYR A 111 4.37 4.40 -17.53
CA TYR A 111 5.34 5.50 -17.62
C TYR A 111 6.55 5.18 -16.73
N ILE A 112 7.63 5.93 -16.93
CA ILE A 112 8.79 5.92 -16.03
C ILE A 112 8.68 7.13 -15.10
N ALA A 113 8.60 6.89 -13.80
CA ALA A 113 8.73 7.90 -12.76
C ALA A 113 10.20 8.04 -12.36
N SER A 114 10.69 9.27 -12.20
CA SER A 114 11.99 9.54 -11.57
C SER A 114 11.75 10.24 -10.24
N LEU A 115 12.41 9.76 -9.19
CA LEU A 115 12.29 10.34 -7.87
C LEU A 115 13.68 10.57 -7.29
N GLN A 116 14.02 11.85 -7.09
CA GLN A 116 15.33 12.27 -6.63
C GLN A 116 15.19 13.05 -5.32
N TRP A 117 15.85 12.59 -4.26
CA TRP A 117 15.99 13.33 -3.02
C TRP A 117 16.96 14.51 -3.21
N ILE A 118 16.57 15.68 -2.69
CA ILE A 118 17.32 16.93 -2.87
C ILE A 118 17.97 17.37 -1.57
N LYS A 119 17.19 17.46 -0.49
CA LYS A 119 17.65 17.97 0.81
C LYS A 119 16.67 17.63 1.92
N ASN A 120 17.10 17.83 3.16
CA ASN A 120 16.24 17.88 4.33
C ASN A 120 16.22 19.30 4.93
N GLU A 121 15.07 19.71 5.44
CA GLU A 121 14.90 20.95 6.23
C GLU A 121 13.94 20.64 7.38
N PHE A 122 14.38 20.78 8.63
CA PHE A 122 13.53 20.57 9.83
C PHE A 122 12.79 19.21 9.85
N ASP A 123 13.50 18.11 9.54
CA ASP A 123 12.96 16.74 9.42
C ASP A 123 11.96 16.51 8.27
N ASP A 124 11.73 17.52 7.42
CA ASP A 124 11.03 17.36 6.15
C ASP A 124 12.04 17.08 5.04
N HIS A 125 11.72 16.15 4.16
CA HIS A 125 12.52 15.79 3.00
C HIS A 125 11.91 16.37 1.73
N LEU A 126 12.74 16.98 0.89
CA LEU A 126 12.37 17.48 -0.43
C LEU A 126 12.82 16.49 -1.50
N PHE A 127 11.88 16.09 -2.35
CA PHE A 127 12.14 15.34 -3.58
C PHE A 127 11.81 16.17 -4.82
N GLN A 128 12.49 15.86 -5.92
CA GLN A 128 12.06 16.20 -7.27
C GLN A 128 11.46 14.97 -7.93
N PHE A 129 10.29 15.16 -8.52
CA PHE A 129 9.50 14.13 -9.17
C PHE A 129 9.25 14.48 -10.63
N THR A 130 9.47 13.51 -11.52
CA THR A 130 9.16 13.62 -12.95
C THR A 130 8.53 12.34 -13.46
N LYS A 131 7.81 12.44 -14.58
CA LYS A 131 7.36 11.28 -15.34
C LYS A 131 7.72 11.43 -16.81
N ASP A 132 8.14 10.33 -17.41
CA ASP A 132 8.47 10.28 -18.83
C ASP A 132 8.12 8.91 -19.42
N GLN A 133 8.41 8.72 -20.71
CA GLN A 133 8.23 7.45 -21.43
C GLN A 133 6.82 6.86 -21.26
N PHE A 134 5.81 7.72 -21.38
CA PHE A 134 4.41 7.33 -21.36
C PHE A 134 4.12 6.36 -22.51
N SER A 135 3.45 5.26 -22.19
CA SER A 135 2.95 4.28 -23.16
C SER A 135 1.51 3.91 -22.78
N ASN A 136 0.59 4.18 -23.70
CA ASN A 136 -0.83 3.92 -23.60
C ASN A 136 -1.32 3.19 -24.86
N GLN A 137 -2.49 2.57 -24.78
CA GLN A 137 -3.03 1.79 -25.90
C GLN A 137 -3.69 2.66 -26.99
N ASN A 138 -4.23 3.84 -26.63
CA ASN A 138 -5.18 4.55 -27.47
C ASN A 138 -4.66 5.82 -28.17
N ASN A 139 -3.40 6.25 -27.94
CA ASN A 139 -2.67 7.32 -28.65
C ASN A 139 -3.55 8.48 -29.18
N THR A 140 -4.38 9.04 -28.31
CA THR A 140 -5.32 10.12 -28.66
C THR A 140 -4.66 11.49 -28.54
N LYS A 141 -5.18 12.48 -29.28
CA LYS A 141 -4.72 13.88 -29.16
C LYS A 141 -4.85 14.44 -27.75
N MET A 142 -5.91 14.06 -27.03
CA MET A 142 -6.16 14.52 -25.67
C MET A 142 -5.12 13.97 -24.69
N GLU A 143 -4.71 12.71 -24.86
CA GLU A 143 -3.62 12.14 -24.08
C GLU A 143 -2.29 12.82 -24.37
N SER A 144 -1.97 13.07 -25.65
CA SER A 144 -0.78 13.86 -26.01
C SER A 144 -0.79 15.24 -25.35
N LEU A 145 -1.92 15.94 -25.37
CA LEU A 145 -2.08 17.24 -24.73
C LEU A 145 -1.84 17.15 -23.21
N ALA A 146 -2.43 16.17 -22.54
CA ALA A 146 -2.26 15.97 -21.10
C ALA A 146 -0.80 15.62 -20.73
N ILE A 147 -0.15 14.76 -21.52
CA ILE A 147 1.26 14.37 -21.34
C ILE A 147 2.17 15.59 -21.51
N GLU A 148 2.03 16.35 -22.60
CA GLU A 148 2.87 17.51 -22.86
C GLU A 148 2.62 18.63 -21.83
N SER A 149 1.37 18.83 -21.41
CA SER A 149 1.03 19.78 -20.34
C SER A 149 1.74 19.41 -19.04
N MET A 150 1.65 18.14 -18.61
CA MET A 150 2.33 17.69 -17.39
C MET A 150 3.85 17.78 -17.52
N LYS A 151 4.42 17.37 -18.66
CA LYS A 151 5.87 17.43 -18.93
C LYS A 151 6.42 18.83 -18.84
N SER A 152 5.65 19.83 -19.29
CA SER A 152 6.05 21.23 -19.25
C SER A 152 6.25 21.79 -17.83
N LEU A 153 5.73 21.10 -16.81
CA LEU A 153 5.84 21.52 -15.41
C LEU A 153 7.00 20.89 -14.65
N TYR A 154 7.60 19.82 -15.19
CA TYR A 154 8.62 19.07 -14.47
C TYR A 154 9.93 19.85 -14.30
N PRO A 155 10.67 19.60 -13.20
CA PRO A 155 10.32 18.70 -12.09
C PRO A 155 9.38 19.34 -11.06
N ILE A 156 8.53 18.51 -10.46
CA ILE A 156 7.64 18.88 -9.35
C ILE A 156 8.37 18.65 -8.03
N GLU A 157 8.21 19.55 -7.07
CA GLU A 157 8.74 19.43 -5.72
C GLU A 157 7.74 18.69 -4.82
N VAL A 158 8.19 17.63 -4.15
CA VAL A 158 7.38 16.84 -3.21
C VAL A 158 8.03 16.94 -1.83
N PHE A 159 7.30 17.52 -0.88
CA PHE A 159 7.73 17.68 0.51
C PHE A 159 7.06 16.60 1.34
N VAL A 160 7.87 15.81 2.05
CA VAL A 160 7.40 14.72 2.88
C VAL A 160 7.97 14.81 4.28
N ASN A 161 7.25 14.29 5.27
CA ASN A 161 7.71 14.27 6.65
C ASN A 161 8.70 13.11 6.91
N ALA A 162 9.18 12.98 8.14
CA ALA A 162 10.06 11.91 8.59
C ALA A 162 9.50 10.47 8.48
N LYS A 163 8.21 10.30 8.18
CA LYS A 163 7.60 8.99 7.88
C LYS A 163 7.43 8.72 6.38
N GLY A 164 7.80 9.70 5.54
CA GLY A 164 7.60 9.65 4.11
C GLY A 164 6.15 9.94 3.68
N GLU A 165 5.38 10.67 4.48
CA GLU A 165 4.01 11.09 4.14
C GLU A 165 4.04 12.46 3.45
N ILE A 166 3.25 12.66 2.39
CA ILE A 166 3.22 13.92 1.65
C ILE A 166 2.61 15.04 2.50
N LEU A 167 3.42 16.06 2.78
CA LEU A 167 2.97 17.29 3.40
C LEU A 167 2.38 18.22 2.35
N ARG A 168 3.13 18.46 1.27
CA ARG A 168 2.72 19.29 0.13
C ARG A 168 3.52 18.96 -1.12
N THR A 169 3.00 19.38 -2.26
CA THR A 169 3.66 19.40 -3.55
C THR A 169 3.63 20.82 -4.10
N ALA A 170 4.61 21.17 -4.91
CA ALA A 170 4.73 22.50 -5.48
C ALA A 170 5.50 22.49 -6.80
N LEU A 171 5.34 23.56 -7.56
CA LEU A 171 6.19 23.86 -8.70
C LEU A 171 7.35 24.75 -8.28
N LYS A 172 8.48 24.60 -8.98
CA LYS A 172 9.59 25.54 -8.85
C LYS A 172 9.13 26.95 -9.22
N LYS A 173 9.66 27.95 -8.52
CA LYS A 173 9.40 29.37 -8.82
C LYS A 173 9.72 29.73 -10.27
N GLU A 174 10.75 29.14 -10.84
CA GLU A 174 11.13 29.33 -12.24
C GLU A 174 10.02 28.87 -13.20
N THR A 175 9.45 27.68 -12.97
CA THR A 175 8.34 27.14 -13.76
C THR A 175 7.13 28.07 -13.72
N LEU A 176 6.78 28.57 -12.53
CA LEU A 176 5.67 29.51 -12.36
C LEU A 176 5.93 30.84 -13.08
N ASN A 177 7.13 31.40 -12.95
CA ASN A 177 7.51 32.65 -13.62
C ASN A 177 7.47 32.53 -15.15
N ASN A 178 7.78 31.34 -15.68
CA ASN A 178 7.81 31.07 -17.12
C ASN A 178 6.49 30.46 -17.64
N PHE A 179 5.46 30.33 -16.79
CA PHE A 179 4.24 29.61 -17.15
C PHE A 179 3.52 30.19 -18.38
N LYS A 180 3.52 31.52 -18.54
CA LYS A 180 2.93 32.17 -19.72
C LYS A 180 3.56 31.64 -21.03
N GLN A 181 4.88 31.51 -21.07
CA GLN A 181 5.59 31.00 -22.25
C GLN A 181 5.34 29.50 -22.46
N ILE A 182 5.22 28.74 -21.36
CA ILE A 182 4.84 27.33 -21.40
C ILE A 182 3.46 27.18 -22.05
N LYS A 183 2.47 27.95 -21.58
CA LYS A 183 1.11 27.93 -22.11
C LYS A 183 1.06 28.31 -23.59
N GLU A 184 1.77 29.36 -24.01
CA GLU A 184 1.85 29.78 -25.42
C GLU A 184 2.37 28.63 -26.31
N LYS A 185 3.45 27.95 -25.90
CA LYS A 185 3.97 26.78 -26.62
C LYS A 185 2.96 25.63 -26.72
N LEU A 186 2.20 25.37 -25.64
CA LEU A 186 1.17 24.33 -25.65
C LEU A 186 0.01 24.69 -26.59
N ILE A 187 -0.40 25.96 -26.64
CA ILE A 187 -1.42 26.43 -27.60
C ILE A 187 -0.94 26.26 -29.04
N ASP A 188 0.33 26.57 -29.31
CA ASP A 188 0.91 26.41 -30.65
C ASP A 188 0.97 24.93 -31.09
N LEU A 189 1.29 24.03 -30.14
CA LEU A 189 1.30 22.58 -30.37
C LEU A 189 -0.11 21.99 -30.54
N PHE A 190 -1.10 22.55 -29.84
CA PHE A 190 -2.49 22.07 -29.82
C PHE A 190 -3.47 23.22 -30.12
N PRO A 191 -3.58 23.66 -31.38
CA PRO A 191 -4.31 24.88 -31.74
C PRO A 191 -5.84 24.72 -31.76
N ASP A 192 -6.38 23.55 -31.44
CA ASP A 192 -7.82 23.30 -31.51
C ASP A 192 -8.60 23.88 -30.32
N LYS A 193 -9.89 24.12 -30.52
CA LYS A 193 -10.75 24.77 -29.52
C LYS A 193 -10.92 23.95 -28.23
N TYR A 194 -10.83 22.62 -28.29
CA TYR A 194 -11.00 21.77 -27.12
C TYR A 194 -9.71 21.75 -26.29
N ALA A 195 -8.56 21.73 -26.96
CA ALA A 195 -7.27 21.92 -26.31
C ALA A 195 -7.20 23.26 -25.56
N LYS A 196 -7.74 24.34 -26.15
CA LYS A 196 -7.81 25.64 -25.47
C LYS A 196 -8.58 25.59 -24.15
N ILE A 197 -9.75 24.94 -24.12
CA ILE A 197 -10.56 24.78 -22.90
C ILE A 197 -9.77 24.02 -21.83
N TYR A 198 -9.12 22.91 -22.22
CA TYR A 198 -8.27 22.16 -21.31
C TYR A 198 -7.09 22.99 -20.77
N LEU A 199 -6.45 23.79 -21.62
CA LEU A 199 -5.32 24.63 -21.21
C LEU A 199 -5.73 25.80 -20.30
N GLU A 200 -6.98 26.24 -20.34
CA GLU A 200 -7.56 27.19 -19.38
C GLU A 200 -7.76 26.55 -18.00
N GLU A 201 -8.28 25.32 -17.95
CA GLU A 201 -8.37 24.55 -16.69
C GLU A 201 -6.97 24.23 -16.12
N PHE A 202 -6.04 23.85 -16.99
CA PHE A 202 -4.65 23.59 -16.64
C PHE A 202 -3.97 24.82 -16.02
N GLU A 203 -4.14 26.00 -16.61
CA GLU A 203 -3.65 27.27 -16.03
C GLU A 203 -4.23 27.53 -14.66
N TYR A 204 -5.53 27.34 -14.46
CA TYR A 204 -6.16 27.53 -13.16
C TYR A 204 -5.54 26.62 -12.09
N VAL A 205 -5.32 25.34 -12.42
CA VAL A 205 -4.67 24.39 -11.50
C VAL A 205 -3.23 24.81 -11.21
N VAL A 206 -2.44 25.16 -12.23
CA VAL A 206 -1.02 25.49 -12.07
C VAL A 206 -0.79 26.78 -11.28
N LEU A 207 -1.62 27.80 -11.52
CA LEU A 207 -1.49 29.10 -10.83
C LEU A 207 -2.09 29.11 -9.43
N ASN A 208 -2.81 28.06 -9.03
CA ASN A 208 -3.39 27.92 -7.70
C ASN A 208 -2.67 26.82 -6.91
N PRO A 209 -1.75 27.16 -5.99
CA PRO A 209 -0.92 26.19 -5.28
C PRO A 209 -1.71 25.13 -4.50
N ASP A 210 -2.85 25.49 -3.91
CA ASP A 210 -3.65 24.56 -3.11
C ASP A 210 -4.35 23.53 -4.01
N VAL A 211 -4.88 23.98 -5.16
CA VAL A 211 -5.51 23.09 -6.14
C VAL A 211 -4.46 22.20 -6.79
N PHE A 212 -3.29 22.76 -7.13
CA PHE A 212 -2.16 21.97 -7.63
C PHE A 212 -1.76 20.89 -6.63
N ASP A 213 -1.62 21.24 -5.35
CA ASP A 213 -1.22 20.31 -4.30
C ASP A 213 -2.22 19.15 -4.17
N GLN A 214 -3.50 19.48 -4.10
CA GLN A 214 -4.57 18.47 -4.05
C GLN A 214 -4.53 17.54 -5.27
N LYS A 215 -4.39 18.09 -6.48
CA LYS A 215 -4.35 17.29 -7.72
C LYS A 215 -3.13 16.37 -7.78
N MET A 216 -1.98 16.83 -7.33
CA MET A 216 -0.76 16.02 -7.31
C MET A 216 -0.82 14.92 -6.25
N LYS A 217 -1.45 15.16 -5.10
CA LYS A 217 -1.66 14.13 -4.07
C LYS A 217 -2.57 12.98 -4.54
N GLU A 218 -3.38 13.18 -5.58
CA GLU A 218 -4.17 12.11 -6.20
C GLU A 218 -3.39 11.25 -7.20
N ASP A 219 -2.15 11.63 -7.51
CA ASP A 219 -1.31 10.86 -8.41
C ASP A 219 -1.04 9.45 -7.87
N TRP A 220 -1.22 8.43 -8.71
CA TRP A 220 -1.08 7.04 -8.31
C TRP A 220 0.30 6.69 -7.75
N PHE A 221 1.38 7.23 -8.34
CA PHE A 221 2.72 6.99 -7.80
C PHE A 221 2.89 7.71 -6.47
N LEU A 222 2.60 9.00 -6.40
CA LEU A 222 2.80 9.78 -5.18
C LEU A 222 1.98 9.25 -4.01
N LYS A 223 0.68 9.00 -4.19
CA LYS A 223 -0.22 8.56 -3.10
C LYS A 223 0.10 7.18 -2.55
N THR A 224 0.68 6.29 -3.37
CA THR A 224 1.04 4.94 -2.95
C THR A 224 2.46 4.89 -2.38
N TYR A 225 3.43 5.53 -3.06
CA TYR A 225 4.83 5.52 -2.68
C TYR A 225 5.07 6.21 -1.32
N PHE A 226 4.38 7.33 -1.12
CA PHE A 226 4.44 8.14 0.10
C PHE A 226 3.23 7.91 1.02
N SER A 227 2.66 6.70 0.99
CA SER A 227 1.59 6.30 1.90
C SER A 227 2.11 6.03 3.31
N THR A 228 1.18 5.96 4.26
CA THR A 228 1.40 5.81 5.71
C THR A 228 1.76 4.38 6.14
N PHE A 229 2.19 3.52 5.22
CA PHE A 229 2.49 2.10 5.47
C PHE A 229 3.70 1.88 6.40
N ARG A 230 4.48 2.92 6.73
CA ARG A 230 5.63 2.82 7.66
C ARG A 230 5.21 2.88 9.14
N ASN A 231 3.92 2.78 9.44
CA ASN A 231 3.42 2.73 10.81
C ASN A 231 3.97 1.52 11.60
N PRO A 232 4.18 1.67 12.92
CA PRO A 232 4.72 0.60 13.76
C PRO A 232 3.92 -0.70 13.69
N PHE A 233 4.63 -1.82 13.81
CA PHE A 233 4.03 -3.13 13.96
C PHE A 233 3.81 -3.46 15.44
N GLU A 234 2.61 -3.93 15.75
CA GLU A 234 2.23 -4.47 17.04
C GLU A 234 1.65 -5.86 16.81
N ASN A 235 2.22 -6.87 17.49
CA ASN A 235 1.73 -8.25 17.41
C ASN A 235 1.62 -8.79 15.97
N GLY A 236 2.61 -8.47 15.12
CA GLY A 236 2.71 -8.95 13.74
C GLY A 236 1.87 -8.17 12.73
N LYS A 237 1.19 -7.10 13.17
CA LYS A 237 0.28 -6.30 12.34
C LYS A 237 0.59 -4.81 12.47
N SER A 238 0.40 -4.09 11.38
CA SER A 238 0.34 -2.64 11.38
C SER A 238 -0.91 -2.18 10.64
N PHE A 239 -1.36 -0.97 10.92
CA PHE A 239 -2.60 -0.42 10.36
C PHE A 239 -2.37 0.98 9.86
N PHE A 240 -3.00 1.31 8.75
CA PHE A 240 -2.95 2.65 8.19
C PHE A 240 -4.18 2.95 7.35
N GLU A 241 -4.35 4.22 7.03
CA GLU A 241 -5.45 4.69 6.20
C GLU A 241 -4.88 5.28 4.91
N MET A 242 -5.55 5.01 3.79
CA MET A 242 -5.20 5.59 2.50
C MET A 242 -6.46 5.90 1.70
N TYR A 243 -6.41 6.97 0.91
CA TYR A 243 -7.46 7.29 -0.04
C TYR A 243 -7.16 6.62 -1.38
N LEU A 244 -8.10 5.81 -1.86
CA LEU A 244 -8.13 5.35 -3.24
C LEU A 244 -9.41 5.86 -3.89
N ASP A 245 -9.25 6.61 -4.97
CA ASP A 245 -10.28 7.37 -5.68
C ASP A 245 -11.05 8.34 -4.76
N LYS A 246 -12.13 7.87 -4.13
CA LYS A 246 -12.95 8.66 -3.20
C LYS A 246 -13.24 7.93 -1.89
N THR A 247 -12.63 6.76 -1.71
CA THR A 247 -12.87 5.93 -0.53
C THR A 247 -11.66 5.95 0.38
N LEU A 248 -11.91 6.19 1.66
CA LEU A 248 -10.93 6.00 2.72
C LEU A 248 -10.85 4.51 3.07
N LEU A 249 -9.76 3.86 2.71
CA LEU A 249 -9.51 2.46 3.01
C LEU A 249 -8.75 2.31 4.33
N LYS A 250 -9.24 1.42 5.19
CA LYS A 250 -8.53 1.00 6.41
C LYS A 250 -7.73 -0.26 6.11
N VAL A 251 -6.44 -0.08 5.88
CA VAL A 251 -5.53 -1.15 5.48
C VAL A 251 -4.90 -1.78 6.72
N GLN A 252 -4.94 -3.11 6.78
CA GLN A 252 -4.11 -3.92 7.65
C GLN A 252 -2.92 -4.41 6.85
N GLN A 253 -1.72 -4.38 7.45
CA GLN A 253 -0.52 -4.93 6.85
C GLN A 253 0.16 -5.94 7.78
N THR A 254 0.77 -6.95 7.20
CA THR A 254 1.59 -7.97 7.88
C THR A 254 2.94 -8.10 7.18
N ALA A 255 3.98 -8.38 7.94
CA ALA A 255 5.29 -8.72 7.38
C ALA A 255 5.33 -10.22 7.05
N LYS A 256 5.96 -10.58 5.94
CA LYS A 256 6.24 -11.96 5.54
C LYS A 256 7.71 -12.27 5.78
N LEU A 257 7.98 -13.48 6.26
CA LEU A 257 9.35 -13.99 6.32
C LEU A 257 9.90 -14.13 4.89
N THR A 258 11.09 -13.61 4.68
CA THR A 258 11.83 -13.69 3.42
C THR A 258 13.22 -14.25 3.71
N ASP A 259 13.78 -14.96 2.72
CA ASP A 259 15.17 -15.43 2.77
C ASP A 259 16.16 -14.26 2.56
N SER A 260 15.70 -13.15 1.97
CA SER A 260 16.49 -11.93 1.78
C SER A 260 16.68 -11.21 3.11
N LYS A 261 17.93 -10.96 3.50
CA LYS A 261 18.25 -10.19 4.72
C LYS A 261 18.11 -8.69 4.53
N GLU A 262 17.99 -8.24 3.27
CA GLU A 262 18.04 -6.84 2.86
C GLU A 262 16.66 -6.25 2.59
N GLU A 263 15.62 -7.09 2.52
CA GLU A 263 14.27 -6.67 2.18
C GLU A 263 13.27 -6.97 3.31
N ILE A 264 12.19 -6.21 3.32
CA ILE A 264 10.98 -6.49 4.10
C ILE A 264 9.83 -6.63 3.11
N LEU A 265 9.20 -7.81 3.10
CA LEU A 265 8.00 -8.05 2.31
C LEU A 265 6.76 -7.80 3.16
N LEU A 266 5.92 -6.89 2.70
CA LEU A 266 4.67 -6.50 3.34
C LEU A 266 3.50 -7.00 2.51
N HIS A 267 2.49 -7.54 3.19
CA HIS A 267 1.22 -7.90 2.61
C HIS A 267 0.13 -7.05 3.21
N GLN A 268 -0.72 -6.47 2.35
CA GLN A 268 -1.71 -5.47 2.71
C GLN A 268 -3.09 -5.93 2.28
N THR A 269 -4.08 -5.81 3.17
CA THR A 269 -5.48 -6.12 2.90
C THR A 269 -6.40 -5.15 3.62
N LEU A 270 -7.69 -5.10 3.26
CA LEU A 270 -8.67 -4.37 4.07
C LEU A 270 -8.82 -5.01 5.46
N LYS A 271 -8.87 -4.17 6.50
CA LYS A 271 -9.07 -4.60 7.89
C LYS A 271 -10.38 -5.35 8.10
N SER A 272 -11.44 -4.91 7.43
CA SER A 272 -12.76 -5.51 7.46
C SER A 272 -13.31 -5.52 6.04
N LYS A 273 -13.65 -6.71 5.54
CA LYS A 273 -14.50 -6.84 4.35
C LYS A 273 -15.94 -6.66 4.82
N GLU A 274 -16.51 -5.47 4.62
CA GLU A 274 -17.96 -5.34 4.68
C GLU A 274 -18.55 -6.14 3.51
N GLU A 275 -19.70 -6.79 3.72
CA GLU A 275 -20.38 -7.53 2.65
C GLU A 275 -20.78 -6.55 1.53
N ASN A 276 -20.01 -6.56 0.45
CA ASN A 276 -20.21 -5.86 -0.82
C ASN A 276 -19.93 -4.34 -0.84
N GLN A 277 -18.67 -3.95 -1.03
CA GLN A 277 -18.40 -2.92 -2.03
C GLN A 277 -16.94 -2.89 -2.50
N ASP A 278 -15.96 -2.93 -1.59
CA ASP A 278 -14.56 -2.73 -1.94
C ASP A 278 -13.68 -3.93 -1.55
N ASP A 279 -12.68 -4.23 -2.38
CA ASP A 279 -11.60 -5.15 -2.07
C ASP A 279 -10.26 -4.49 -2.38
N PHE A 280 -9.29 -4.71 -1.50
CA PHE A 280 -7.93 -4.21 -1.69
C PHE A 280 -6.94 -5.28 -1.24
N THR A 281 -5.95 -5.54 -2.10
CA THR A 281 -4.81 -6.38 -1.78
C THR A 281 -3.54 -5.73 -2.31
N GLY A 282 -2.52 -5.63 -1.47
CA GLY A 282 -1.21 -5.10 -1.83
C GLY A 282 -0.08 -6.04 -1.40
N ASN A 283 0.99 -6.05 -2.18
CA ASN A 283 2.30 -6.54 -1.76
C ASN A 283 3.32 -5.42 -1.98
N VAL A 284 4.08 -5.10 -0.96
CA VAL A 284 5.11 -4.05 -1.01
C VAL A 284 6.43 -4.66 -0.55
N THR A 285 7.46 -4.52 -1.35
CA THR A 285 8.83 -4.85 -0.96
C THR A 285 9.57 -3.56 -0.71
N VAL A 286 10.17 -3.44 0.47
CA VAL A 286 11.00 -2.28 0.84
C VAL A 286 12.39 -2.73 1.25
N PHE A 287 13.38 -1.89 0.96
CA PHE A 287 14.73 -2.13 1.44
C PHE A 287 14.79 -1.89 2.96
N LYS A 288 15.43 -2.80 3.69
CA LYS A 288 15.51 -2.77 5.16
C LYS A 288 16.40 -1.65 5.68
N ASN A 289 17.40 -1.24 4.91
CA ASN A 289 18.38 -0.21 5.30
C ASN A 289 17.79 1.20 5.32
N ASN A 290 16.91 1.54 4.37
CA ASN A 290 16.38 2.89 4.19
C ASN A 290 14.84 2.97 4.13
N GLY A 291 14.16 1.82 4.04
CA GLY A 291 12.70 1.68 3.92
C GLY A 291 12.09 2.32 2.68
N MET A 292 12.88 2.50 1.62
CA MET A 292 12.42 2.90 0.30
C MET A 292 11.79 1.71 -0.41
N ILE A 293 10.77 1.98 -1.24
CA ILE A 293 10.07 0.92 -1.97
C ILE A 293 10.96 0.46 -3.13
N GLU A 294 11.17 -0.85 -3.19
CA GLU A 294 11.79 -1.53 -4.33
C GLU A 294 10.71 -1.90 -5.35
N SER A 295 9.61 -2.49 -4.88
CA SER A 295 8.48 -2.85 -5.71
C SER A 295 7.16 -2.78 -4.94
N LEU A 296 6.08 -2.51 -5.66
CA LEU A 296 4.73 -2.50 -5.14
C LEU A 296 3.80 -3.08 -6.19
N ASN A 297 2.94 -4.02 -5.79
CA ASN A 297 1.81 -4.49 -6.59
C ASN A 297 0.56 -4.37 -5.73
N ALA A 298 -0.39 -3.54 -6.16
CA ALA A 298 -1.67 -3.37 -5.51
C ALA A 298 -2.82 -3.57 -6.49
N VAL A 299 -3.88 -4.22 -5.99
CA VAL A 299 -5.15 -4.38 -6.69
C VAL A 299 -6.23 -3.79 -5.81
N TYR A 300 -6.97 -2.84 -6.35
CA TYR A 300 -8.16 -2.26 -5.75
C TYR A 300 -9.35 -2.56 -6.65
N SER A 301 -10.46 -3.01 -6.08
CA SER A 301 -11.68 -3.26 -6.83
C SER A 301 -12.89 -2.79 -6.04
N TYR A 302 -13.88 -2.25 -6.75
CA TYR A 302 -15.12 -1.77 -6.15
C TYR A 302 -16.32 -2.03 -7.06
N LYS A 303 -17.54 -1.94 -6.51
CA LYS A 303 -18.79 -2.03 -7.28
C LYS A 303 -19.60 -0.76 -7.21
N GLU A 304 -19.98 -0.22 -8.36
CA GLU A 304 -20.86 0.93 -8.47
C GLU A 304 -21.93 0.67 -9.53
N PHE A 305 -23.21 0.89 -9.22
CA PHE A 305 -24.34 0.70 -10.15
C PHE A 305 -24.34 -0.63 -10.93
N SER A 306 -24.01 -1.74 -10.27
CA SER A 306 -23.88 -3.10 -10.87
C SER A 306 -22.70 -3.28 -11.83
N VAL A 307 -21.81 -2.30 -11.95
CA VAL A 307 -20.53 -2.39 -12.64
C VAL A 307 -19.44 -2.70 -11.63
N SER A 308 -18.59 -3.68 -11.93
CA SER A 308 -17.41 -3.97 -11.11
C SER A 308 -16.20 -3.30 -11.73
N TYR A 309 -15.52 -2.45 -10.98
CA TYR A 309 -14.30 -1.77 -11.38
C TYR A 309 -13.11 -2.41 -10.67
N SER A 310 -11.96 -2.47 -11.35
CA SER A 310 -10.70 -2.92 -10.76
C SER A 310 -9.55 -2.12 -11.33
N THR A 311 -8.63 -1.74 -10.45
CA THR A 311 -7.38 -1.08 -10.79
C THR A 311 -6.22 -1.91 -10.26
N GLU A 312 -5.39 -2.41 -11.16
CA GLU A 312 -4.10 -3.02 -10.86
C GLU A 312 -3.02 -1.94 -11.02
N PHE A 313 -2.19 -1.76 -9.99
CA PHE A 313 -1.14 -0.76 -9.94
C PHE A 313 0.19 -1.41 -9.55
N LEU A 314 1.20 -1.21 -10.40
CA LEU A 314 2.52 -1.81 -10.26
C LEU A 314 3.61 -0.73 -10.29
N ILE A 315 4.52 -0.81 -9.32
CA ILE A 315 5.79 -0.07 -9.26
C ILE A 315 6.93 -1.09 -9.27
N GLU A 316 7.87 -0.94 -10.19
CA GLU A 316 9.11 -1.71 -10.25
C GLU A 316 10.30 -0.73 -10.33
N ASN A 317 11.26 -0.79 -9.40
CA ASN A 317 12.53 -0.06 -9.53
C ASN A 317 13.35 -0.62 -10.73
N ILE A 318 14.01 0.24 -11.51
CA ILE A 318 14.65 -0.12 -12.80
C ILE A 318 16.08 0.39 -13.02
#